data_AF-A0A8X6LIS7-F1
#
_entry.id   AF-A0A8X6LIS7-F1
#
_cell.length_a   1.000
_cell.length_b   1.000
_cell.length_c   1.000
_cell.angle_alpha   90.00
_cell.angle_beta   90.00
_cell.angle_gamma   90.00
#
_symmetry.space_group_name_H-M   'P 1'
#
loop_
_entity.id
_entity.type
_entity.pdbx_description
1 polymer ?
#
loop_
_entity_poly.entity_id
_entity_poly.type
_entity_poly.pdbx_seq_one_letter_code
_entity_poly.pdbx_strand_id
1 'polypeptide(L)'
;MGNRLHIDNIILFLEESILFVVISRNLSWEPPVSIVELIPTTVPFFSRRFGRAITDHCMEAMFSFYEPEWINLPVTQALTYIPRYLRAIMDEVPEGSYLTYFYFVSFVCHLCAKAIGLDRSEIIPQALMEAVNILYLRCNTRNHFENLIQAAFDYSSQHREKNSECEVSK
;
A
#
# COMPACT_ATOMS: atom_id res chain seq x y z
N MET A 1 -21.45 -18.75 5.10
CA MET A 1 -21.60 -17.68 4.09
C MET A 1 -21.23 -16.36 4.77
N GLY A 2 -20.21 -15.59 4.43
CA GLY A 2 -19.04 -15.79 3.57
C GLY A 2 -17.97 -14.81 4.06
N ASN A 3 -16.83 -15.32 4.55
CA ASN A 3 -15.72 -14.48 5.03
C ASN A 3 -14.91 -13.87 3.89
N ARG A 4 -15.26 -14.12 2.63
CA ARG A 4 -14.56 -13.58 1.47
C ARG A 4 -15.02 -12.15 1.18
N LEU A 5 -14.06 -11.27 0.95
CA LEU A 5 -14.31 -9.90 0.55
C LEU A 5 -14.66 -9.82 -0.94
N HIS A 6 -15.52 -8.88 -1.27
CA HIS A 6 -15.72 -8.47 -2.66
C HIS A 6 -14.45 -7.78 -3.15
N ILE A 7 -14.15 -7.92 -4.44
CA ILE A 7 -12.96 -7.30 -5.05
C ILE A 7 -12.98 -5.77 -4.89
N ASP A 8 -14.17 -5.16 -4.93
CA ASP A 8 -14.37 -3.72 -4.74
C ASP A 8 -13.87 -3.23 -3.37
N ASN A 9 -13.95 -4.06 -2.33
CA ASN A 9 -13.44 -3.69 -1.00
C ASN A 9 -11.92 -3.56 -0.99
N ILE A 10 -11.24 -4.37 -1.80
CA ILE A 10 -9.78 -4.36 -1.94
C ILE A 10 -9.35 -3.14 -2.76
N ILE A 11 -10.11 -2.83 -3.82
CA ILE A 11 -9.89 -1.63 -4.65
C ILE A 11 -9.97 -0.39 -3.78
N LEU A 12 -11.08 -0.23 -3.03
CA LEU A 12 -11.28 0.89 -2.10
C LEU A 12 -10.15 1.04 -1.10
N PHE A 13 -9.80 -0.05 -0.44
CA PHE A 13 -8.75 -0.05 0.56
C PHE A 13 -7.40 0.41 -0.01
N LEU A 14 -7.05 -0.05 -1.21
CA LEU A 14 -5.80 0.36 -1.88
C LEU A 14 -5.85 1.83 -2.32
N GLU A 15 -6.96 2.28 -2.90
CA GLU A 15 -7.10 3.68 -3.32
C GLU A 15 -7.05 4.65 -2.14
N GLU A 16 -7.72 4.35 -1.03
CA GLU A 16 -7.64 5.16 0.19
C GLU A 16 -6.22 5.18 0.76
N SER A 17 -5.52 4.04 0.72
CA SER A 17 -4.13 3.94 1.17
C SER A 17 -3.19 4.79 0.31
N ILE A 18 -3.33 4.72 -1.02
CA ILE A 18 -2.54 5.52 -1.96
C ILE A 18 -2.83 7.01 -1.75
N LEU A 19 -4.11 7.39 -1.71
CA LEU A 19 -4.54 8.78 -1.53
C LEU A 19 -3.98 9.37 -0.23
N PHE A 20 -4.01 8.62 0.87
CA PHE A 20 -3.47 9.07 2.15
C PHE A 20 -1.97 9.38 2.07
N VAL A 21 -1.20 8.52 1.40
CA VAL A 21 0.24 8.74 1.20
C VAL A 21 0.52 9.91 0.25
N VAL A 22 -0.22 10.03 -0.84
CA VAL A 22 -0.12 11.14 -1.80
C VAL A 22 -0.34 12.48 -1.10
N ILE A 23 -1.43 12.61 -0.34
CA ILE A 23 -1.74 13.82 0.44
C ILE A 23 -0.63 14.11 1.46
N SER A 24 -0.10 13.09 2.15
CA SER A 24 0.99 13.27 3.11
C SER A 24 2.29 13.80 2.48
N ARG A 25 2.45 13.66 1.16
CA ARG A 25 3.59 14.15 0.36
C ARG A 25 3.30 15.48 -0.35
N ASN A 26 2.17 16.13 -0.05
CA ASN A 26 1.69 17.34 -0.74
C ASN A 26 1.55 17.17 -2.26
N LEU A 27 1.21 15.96 -2.70
CA LEU A 27 0.90 15.66 -4.09
C LEU A 27 -0.63 15.67 -4.29
N SER A 28 -1.06 15.79 -5.54
CA SER A 28 -2.47 15.69 -5.92
C SER A 28 -2.69 14.50 -6.83
N TRP A 29 -3.72 13.71 -6.56
CA TRP A 29 -4.16 12.60 -7.40
C TRP A 29 -5.65 12.40 -7.20
N GLU A 30 -6.36 12.22 -8.32
CA GLU A 30 -7.77 11.90 -8.33
C GLU A 30 -7.92 10.39 -8.59
N PRO A 31 -8.41 9.61 -7.61
CA PRO A 31 -8.62 8.18 -7.80
C PRO A 31 -9.68 7.93 -8.88
N PRO A 32 -9.53 6.88 -9.70
CA PRO A 32 -10.49 6.55 -10.76
C PRO A 32 -11.85 6.13 -10.21
N VAL A 33 -11.93 5.66 -8.95
CA VAL A 33 -13.20 5.44 -8.27
C VAL A 33 -13.39 6.46 -7.16
N SER A 34 -14.55 7.11 -7.15
CA SER A 34 -14.89 8.07 -6.11
C SER A 34 -15.29 7.35 -4.83
N ILE A 35 -14.58 7.61 -3.72
CA ILE A 35 -14.89 7.11 -2.37
C ILE A 35 -16.36 7.40 -2.00
N VAL A 36 -16.93 8.51 -2.49
CA VAL A 36 -18.32 8.93 -2.22
C VAL A 36 -19.34 7.98 -2.87
N GLU A 37 -18.99 7.34 -3.99
CA GLU A 37 -19.87 6.43 -4.74
C GLU A 37 -19.97 5.04 -4.08
N LEU A 38 -19.10 4.73 -3.11
CA LEU A 38 -18.97 3.41 -2.49
C LEU A 38 -19.38 3.35 -1.01
N ILE A 39 -19.82 4.48 -0.44
CA ILE A 39 -20.27 4.64 0.94
C ILE A 39 -21.40 3.66 1.38
N PRO A 40 -22.33 3.16 0.54
CA PRO A 40 -23.38 2.29 1.07
C PRO A 40 -22.92 0.84 1.30
N THR A 41 -21.71 0.45 0.86
CA THR A 41 -21.25 -0.93 0.95
C THR A 41 -19.84 -1.01 1.53
N THR A 42 -19.76 -1.44 2.79
CA THR A 42 -18.66 -2.19 3.43
C THR A 42 -17.92 -1.51 4.58
N VAL A 43 -17.55 -2.39 5.52
CA VAL A 43 -16.81 -2.15 6.75
C VAL A 43 -15.51 -1.40 6.41
N PRO A 44 -15.18 -0.27 7.07
CA PRO A 44 -13.98 0.48 6.73
C PRO A 44 -12.75 -0.31 7.19
N PHE A 45 -12.16 -1.09 6.28
CA PHE A 45 -10.84 -1.70 6.50
C PHE A 45 -9.73 -0.66 6.51
N PHE A 46 -10.02 0.55 6.05
CA PHE A 46 -9.12 1.68 6.17
C PHE A 46 -9.45 2.52 7.40
N SER A 47 -8.42 2.96 8.11
CA SER A 47 -8.56 3.89 9.23
C SER A 47 -7.44 4.93 9.16
N ARG A 48 -7.66 6.10 9.75
CA ARG A 48 -6.62 7.14 9.83
C ARG A 48 -5.34 6.63 10.53
N ARG A 49 -5.47 5.72 11.50
CA ARG A 49 -4.32 5.11 12.18
C ARG A 49 -3.54 4.21 11.24
N PHE A 50 -4.24 3.44 10.41
CA PHE A 50 -3.63 2.58 9.39
C PHE A 50 -2.92 3.43 8.33
N GLY A 51 -3.57 4.50 7.85
CA GLY A 51 -2.97 5.45 6.92
C GLY A 51 -1.66 6.06 7.45
N ARG A 52 -1.62 6.45 8.73
CA ARG A 52 -0.37 6.93 9.37
C ARG A 52 0.72 5.85 9.38
N ALA A 53 0.38 4.62 9.75
CA ALA A 53 1.32 3.50 9.76
C ALA A 53 1.94 3.28 8.37
N ILE A 54 1.10 3.29 7.31
CA ILE A 54 1.58 3.20 5.93
C ILE A 54 2.50 4.37 5.60
N THR A 55 2.11 5.61 5.90
CA THR A 55 2.93 6.79 5.60
C THR A 55 4.30 6.70 6.28
N ASP A 56 4.33 6.34 7.57
CA ASP A 56 5.57 6.17 8.35
C ASP A 56 6.46 5.10 7.69
N HIS A 57 5.90 3.93 7.38
CA HIS A 57 6.65 2.87 6.70
C HIS A 57 7.11 3.27 5.29
N CYS A 58 6.30 4.01 4.52
CA CYS A 58 6.68 4.55 3.21
C CYS A 58 7.85 5.55 3.29
N MET A 59 8.04 6.21 4.43
CA MET A 59 9.19 7.09 4.66
C MET A 59 10.45 6.32 4.99
N GLU A 60 10.34 5.21 5.74
CA GLU A 60 11.47 4.34 6.06
C GLU A 60 11.89 3.48 4.87
N ALA A 61 10.91 2.92 4.13
CA ALA A 61 11.12 2.11 2.93
C ALA A 61 11.81 2.87 1.79
N MET A 62 11.74 4.22 1.78
CA MET A 62 12.50 5.06 0.84
C MET A 62 14.01 4.82 0.92
N PHE A 63 14.52 4.29 2.03
CA PHE A 63 15.95 4.08 2.24
C PHE A 63 16.41 2.64 2.04
N SER A 64 15.50 1.67 2.00
CA SER A 64 15.84 0.23 2.03
C SER A 64 15.43 -0.56 0.79
N PHE A 65 14.45 -0.07 0.01
CA PHE A 65 14.05 -0.74 -1.23
C PHE A 65 14.74 -0.09 -2.43
N TYR A 66 15.46 -0.91 -3.20
CA TYR A 66 16.15 -0.54 -4.44
C TYR A 66 15.32 0.46 -5.24
N GLU A 67 15.92 1.61 -5.60
CA GLU A 67 15.29 2.58 -6.51
C GLU A 67 14.86 1.83 -7.76
N PRO A 68 13.55 1.66 -7.99
CA PRO A 68 13.12 0.67 -8.97
C PRO A 68 13.52 1.09 -10.38
N GLU A 69 14.04 0.14 -11.17
CA GLU A 69 14.46 0.38 -12.55
C GLU A 69 13.38 1.06 -13.40
N TRP A 70 12.09 0.84 -13.09
CA TRP A 70 10.95 1.42 -13.80
C TRP A 70 10.99 2.94 -13.92
N ILE A 71 11.61 3.64 -12.95
CA ILE A 71 11.73 5.11 -12.95
C ILE A 71 12.43 5.58 -14.24
N ASN A 72 13.44 4.84 -14.69
CA ASN A 72 14.25 5.17 -15.85
C ASN A 72 13.76 4.52 -17.15
N LEU A 73 12.80 3.60 -17.07
CA LEU A 73 12.23 2.94 -18.25
C LEU A 73 11.21 3.86 -18.94
N PRO A 74 11.06 3.79 -20.28
CA PRO A 74 9.90 4.34 -20.99
C PRO A 74 8.57 3.82 -20.41
N VAL A 75 7.49 4.61 -20.47
CA VAL A 75 6.19 4.26 -19.85
C VAL A 75 5.71 2.87 -20.29
N THR A 76 5.79 2.55 -21.57
CA THR A 76 5.41 1.23 -22.12
C THR A 76 6.18 0.06 -21.51
N GLN A 77 7.47 0.25 -21.25
CA GLN A 77 8.31 -0.76 -20.58
C GLN A 77 8.02 -0.83 -19.09
N ALA A 78 7.82 0.32 -18.43
CA ALA A 78 7.43 0.39 -17.02
C ALA A 78 6.10 -0.35 -16.75
N LEU A 79 5.11 -0.19 -17.64
CA LEU A 79 3.82 -0.91 -17.57
C LEU A 79 3.97 -2.44 -17.64
N THR A 80 5.01 -2.93 -18.31
CA THR A 80 5.31 -4.37 -18.40
C THR A 80 6.17 -4.85 -17.21
N TYR A 81 7.07 -3.98 -16.72
CA TYR A 81 7.97 -4.28 -15.62
C TYR A 81 7.25 -4.35 -14.27
N ILE A 82 6.39 -3.37 -13.98
CA ILE A 82 5.78 -3.17 -12.66
C ILE A 82 4.99 -4.39 -12.18
N PRO A 83 4.14 -5.03 -13.00
CA PRO A 83 3.43 -6.22 -12.55
C PRO A 83 4.35 -7.36 -12.14
N ARG A 84 5.44 -7.58 -12.90
CA ARG A 84 6.44 -8.59 -12.59
C ARG A 84 7.18 -8.26 -11.29
N TYR A 85 7.51 -6.99 -11.11
CA TYR A 85 8.20 -6.51 -9.91
C TYR A 85 7.35 -6.66 -8.66
N LEU A 86 6.06 -6.31 -8.73
CA LEU A 86 5.12 -6.48 -7.61
C LEU A 86 4.96 -7.95 -7.19
N ARG A 87 4.93 -8.87 -8.15
CA ARG A 87 4.91 -10.32 -7.85
C ARG A 87 6.20 -10.79 -7.19
N ALA A 88 7.36 -10.37 -7.73
CA ALA A 88 8.66 -10.74 -7.18
C ALA A 88 8.80 -10.29 -5.72
N ILE A 89 8.42 -9.05 -5.40
CA ILE A 89 8.41 -8.56 -4.01
C ILE A 89 7.55 -9.46 -3.12
N MET A 90 6.37 -9.87 -3.58
CA MET A 90 5.50 -10.75 -2.79
C MET A 90 6.03 -12.17 -2.60
N ASP A 91 6.90 -12.64 -3.49
CA ASP A 91 7.51 -13.96 -3.40
C ASP A 91 8.79 -13.94 -2.52
N GLU A 92 9.44 -12.78 -2.38
CA GLU A 92 10.62 -12.61 -1.52
C GLU A 92 10.29 -12.45 -0.03
N VAL A 93 9.05 -12.05 0.30
CA VAL A 93 8.65 -11.84 1.69
C VAL A 93 8.08 -13.15 2.28
N PRO A 94 8.50 -13.58 3.49
CA PRO A 94 8.06 -14.83 4.09
C PRO A 94 6.53 -14.97 4.10
N GLU A 95 6.04 -16.12 3.61
CA GLU A 95 4.62 -16.45 3.63
C GLU A 95 4.09 -16.50 5.08
N GLY A 96 2.85 -16.02 5.28
CA GLY A 96 2.12 -16.20 6.54
C GLY A 96 2.21 -15.06 7.55
N SER A 97 3.03 -14.02 7.33
CA SER A 97 3.01 -12.82 8.17
C SER A 97 2.08 -11.75 7.59
N TYR A 98 1.13 -11.23 8.37
CA TYR A 98 0.31 -10.10 7.94
C TYR A 98 1.12 -8.80 7.75
N LEU A 99 2.31 -8.75 8.34
CA LEU A 99 3.30 -7.72 8.10
C LEU A 99 3.76 -7.71 6.63
N THR A 100 3.79 -8.88 5.97
CA THR A 100 4.10 -9.00 4.54
C THR A 100 3.14 -8.21 3.68
N TYR A 101 1.84 -8.36 3.94
CA TYR A 101 0.82 -7.63 3.19
C TYR A 101 0.81 -6.14 3.52
N PHE A 102 1.10 -5.77 4.77
CA PHE A 102 1.31 -4.36 5.13
C PHE A 102 2.48 -3.75 4.35
N TYR A 103 3.64 -4.42 4.32
CA TYR A 103 4.81 -3.97 3.55
C TYR A 103 4.52 -3.87 2.06
N PHE A 104 3.79 -4.84 1.51
CA PHE A 104 3.36 -4.80 0.12
C PHE A 104 2.46 -3.59 -0.17
N VAL A 105 1.45 -3.35 0.66
CA VAL A 105 0.55 -2.19 0.49
C VAL A 105 1.34 -0.89 0.60
N SER A 106 2.23 -0.75 1.57
CA SER A 106 3.14 0.40 1.67
C SER A 106 4.01 0.56 0.42
N PHE A 107 4.57 -0.52 -0.11
CA PHE A 107 5.35 -0.48 -1.34
C PHE A 107 4.53 0.04 -2.52
N VAL A 108 3.30 -0.48 -2.71
CA VAL A 108 2.39 -0.01 -3.76
C VAL A 108 2.07 1.48 -3.59
N CYS A 109 1.77 1.93 -2.37
CA CYS A 109 1.50 3.35 -2.09
C CYS A 109 2.71 4.24 -2.38
N HIS A 110 3.91 3.79 -2.01
CA HIS A 110 5.15 4.47 -2.30
C HIS A 110 5.39 4.62 -3.81
N LEU A 111 5.24 3.52 -4.56
CA LEU A 111 5.40 3.49 -6.01
C LEU A 111 4.44 4.47 -6.67
N CYS A 112 3.15 4.42 -6.33
CA CYS A 112 2.14 5.32 -6.90
C CYS A 112 2.44 6.79 -6.58
N ALA A 113 2.78 7.10 -5.33
CA ALA A 113 3.15 8.46 -4.95
C ALA A 113 4.41 8.97 -5.68
N LYS A 114 5.41 8.09 -5.91
CA LYS A 114 6.60 8.42 -6.69
C LYS A 114 6.24 8.65 -8.17
N ALA A 115 5.38 7.81 -8.76
CA ALA A 115 4.91 7.97 -10.13
C ALA A 115 4.18 9.31 -10.33
N ILE A 116 3.34 9.71 -9.37
CA ILE A 116 2.67 11.03 -9.38
C ILE A 116 3.70 12.16 -9.31
N GLY A 117 4.66 12.09 -8.38
CA GLY A 117 5.70 13.10 -8.24
C GLY A 117 6.65 13.23 -9.44
N LEU A 118 6.69 12.22 -10.31
CA LEU A 118 7.47 12.20 -11.55
C LEU A 118 6.63 12.51 -12.80
N ASP A 119 5.35 12.85 -12.65
CA ASP A 119 4.40 13.06 -13.75
C ASP A 119 4.25 11.83 -14.66
N ARG A 120 4.14 10.65 -14.04
CA ARG A 120 3.99 9.33 -14.71
C ARG A 120 2.76 8.57 -14.21
N SER A 121 1.66 9.28 -14.01
CA SER A 121 0.43 8.76 -13.39
C SER A 121 -0.22 7.62 -14.18
N GLU A 122 0.10 7.45 -15.46
CA GLU A 122 -0.37 6.37 -16.35
C GLU A 122 0.03 4.98 -15.87
N ILE A 123 1.03 4.90 -14.99
CA ILE A 123 1.49 3.68 -14.36
C ILE A 123 0.53 3.16 -13.28
N ILE A 124 -0.19 4.08 -12.61
CA ILE A 124 -0.97 3.79 -11.41
C ILE A 124 -2.07 2.74 -11.67
N PRO A 125 -2.87 2.81 -12.77
CA PRO A 125 -3.91 1.81 -13.01
C PRO A 125 -3.34 0.38 -13.12
N GLN A 126 -2.17 0.23 -13.73
CA GLN A 126 -1.52 -1.08 -13.89
C GLN A 126 -0.97 -1.60 -12.55
N ALA A 127 -0.38 -0.72 -11.74
CA ALA A 127 0.08 -1.07 -10.39
C ALA A 127 -1.09 -1.45 -9.48
N LEU A 128 -2.18 -0.69 -9.52
CA LEU A 128 -3.39 -0.93 -8.75
C LEU A 128 -4.04 -2.27 -9.13
N MET A 129 -4.22 -2.52 -10.43
CA MET A 129 -4.80 -3.77 -10.93
C MET A 129 -4.00 -5.00 -10.47
N GLU A 130 -2.67 -4.95 -10.56
CA GLU A 130 -1.85 -6.06 -10.11
C GLU A 130 -1.88 -6.23 -8.58
N ALA A 131 -1.85 -5.13 -7.82
CA ALA A 131 -1.98 -5.17 -6.37
C ALA A 131 -3.32 -5.75 -5.91
N VAL A 132 -4.42 -5.38 -6.56
CA VAL A 132 -5.74 -5.97 -6.32
C VAL A 132 -5.73 -7.46 -6.59
N ASN A 133 -5.16 -7.90 -7.73
CA ASN A 133 -5.08 -9.33 -8.06
C ASN A 133 -4.29 -10.12 -7.01
N ILE A 134 -3.14 -9.60 -6.58
CA ILE A 134 -2.30 -10.21 -5.54
C ILE A 134 -3.09 -10.34 -4.23
N LEU A 135 -3.67 -9.23 -3.74
CA LEU A 135 -4.43 -9.23 -2.49
C LEU A 135 -5.71 -10.07 -2.59
N TYR A 136 -6.36 -10.12 -3.73
CA TYR A 136 -7.53 -10.95 -3.94
C TYR A 136 -7.19 -12.44 -3.98
N LEU A 137 -6.02 -12.83 -4.49
CA LEU A 137 -5.59 -14.22 -4.49
C LEU A 137 -5.04 -14.68 -3.14
N ARG A 138 -4.33 -13.81 -2.42
CA ARG A 138 -3.59 -14.17 -1.20
C ARG A 138 -4.24 -13.69 0.11
N CYS A 139 -5.11 -12.68 0.05
CA CYS A 139 -5.61 -11.93 1.22
C CYS A 139 -7.13 -11.65 1.17
N ASN A 140 -7.95 -12.40 0.41
CA ASN A 140 -9.37 -12.05 0.18
C ASN A 140 -10.36 -12.39 1.30
N THR A 141 -9.93 -12.51 2.56
CA THR A 141 -10.87 -12.74 3.67
C THR A 141 -10.90 -11.55 4.62
N ARG A 142 -12.06 -11.31 5.23
CA ARG A 142 -12.25 -10.27 6.24
C ARG A 142 -11.21 -10.37 7.36
N ASN A 143 -11.00 -11.59 7.88
CA ASN A 143 -10.03 -11.86 8.94
C ASN A 143 -8.60 -11.49 8.50
N HIS A 144 -8.25 -11.68 7.23
CA HIS A 144 -6.93 -11.32 6.73
C HIS A 144 -6.73 -9.79 6.73
N PHE A 145 -7.75 -9.03 6.35
CA PHE A 145 -7.69 -7.57 6.41
C PHE A 145 -7.66 -7.04 7.86
N GLU A 146 -8.42 -7.65 8.76
CA GLU A 146 -8.37 -7.31 10.20
C GLU A 146 -6.96 -7.57 10.78
N ASN A 147 -6.35 -8.71 10.46
CA ASN A 147 -5.00 -9.02 10.89
C ASN A 147 -3.92 -8.13 10.24
N LEU A 148 -4.12 -7.69 8.99
CA LEU A 148 -3.28 -6.70 8.32
C LEU A 148 -3.33 -5.35 9.04
N ILE A 149 -4.52 -4.89 9.41
CA ILE A 149 -4.70 -3.65 10.17
C ILE A 149 -3.99 -3.76 11.52
N GLN A 150 -4.13 -4.89 12.21
CA GLN A 150 -3.45 -5.13 13.48
C GLN A 150 -1.92 -5.12 13.32
N ALA A 151 -1.38 -5.78 12.29
CA ALA A 151 0.06 -5.77 12.02
C ALA A 151 0.61 -4.34 11.78
N ALA A 152 -0.14 -3.49 11.08
CA ALA A 152 0.22 -2.09 10.90
C ALA A 152 0.24 -1.31 12.22
N PHE A 153 -0.70 -1.59 13.12
CA PHE A 153 -0.75 -0.96 14.44
C PHE A 153 0.39 -1.43 15.34
N ASP A 154 0.75 -2.70 15.28
CA ASP A 154 1.88 -3.28 16.01
C ASP A 154 3.19 -2.66 15.51
N TYR A 155 3.36 -2.54 14.18
CA TYR A 155 4.48 -1.85 13.56
C TYR A 155 4.62 -0.41 14.08
N SER A 156 3.56 0.39 14.04
CA SER A 156 3.60 1.78 14.53
C SER A 156 3.92 1.89 16.02
N SER A 157 3.50 0.91 16.83
CA SER A 157 3.76 0.93 18.28
C SER A 157 5.23 0.65 18.58
N GLN A 158 5.80 -0.37 17.93
CA GLN A 158 7.22 -0.73 18.06
C GLN A 158 8.15 0.39 17.56
N HIS A 159 7.77 1.13 16.51
CA HIS A 159 8.59 2.22 15.97
C HIS A 159 8.54 3.48 16.85
N ARG A 160 7.40 3.76 17.51
CA ARG A 160 7.29 4.86 18.49
C ARG A 160 8.12 4.61 19.74
N GLU A 161 8.17 3.37 20.22
CA GLU A 161 9.00 2.99 21.36
C GLU A 161 10.49 3.22 21.04
N LYS A 162 10.98 2.78 19.87
CA LYS A 162 12.36 3.03 19.43
C LYS A 162 12.74 4.51 19.32
N ASN A 163 11.83 5.37 18.84
CA ASN A 163 12.09 6.80 18.73
C ASN A 163 12.09 7.50 20.11
N SER A 164 11.27 7.01 21.05
CA SER A 164 11.21 7.53 22.41
C SER A 164 12.46 7.17 23.23
N GLU A 165 13.03 5.98 23.01
CA GLU A 165 14.29 5.55 23.65
C GLU A 165 15.52 6.35 23.17
N CYS A 166 15.52 6.78 21.92
CA CYS A 166 16.55 7.65 21.34
C CYS A 166 16.51 9.11 21.86
N GLU A 167 15.33 9.60 22.26
CA GLU A 167 15.18 10.97 22.80
C GLU A 167 15.57 11.10 24.27
N VAL A 168 15.53 10.00 25.04
CA VAL A 168 15.93 9.97 26.46
C VAL A 168 17.45 9.80 26.63
N SER A 169 18.18 9.50 25.55
CA SER A 169 19.62 9.25 25.54
C SER A 169 20.47 10.43 25.03
N LYS A 170 19.88 11.62 24.86
CA LYS A 170 20.57 12.88 24.52
C LYS A 170 20.55 13.85 25.70
#